data_AF-A0A6S9YV32-F1
#
_entry.id   AF-A0A6S9YV32-F1
#
_cell.length_a   1.000
_cell.length_b   1.000
_cell.length_c   1.000
_cell.angle_alpha   90.00
_cell.angle_beta   90.00
_cell.angle_gamma   90.00
#
_symmetry.space_group_name_H-M   'P 1'
#
loop_
_entity.id
_entity.type
_entity.pdbx_description
1 polymer ?
#
loop_
_entity_poly.entity_id
_entity_poly.type
_entity_poly.pdbx_seq_one_letter_code
_entity_poly.pdbx_strand_id
1 'polypeptide(L)'
;MAAWAHGGSYGDRVRFLMLCVETGASGLRTAKAFGKEFRLPATVVNGYIESKSELPRFGQLGCGGFVVLGRHGEFVAARTVPSYLDRGALAFAAVEALLAGLGVQRSTPATGGGGGGSEGKGGAAAAPLLLAAVAHAQMDREHEGLADAADALRQQRSLASLRRLRREWAEHCAHEEALFEQHDFAGHRSRGDLAGTASHVKHHRALLASMDAAVQSCEEGAECSRGGCCAPGLVSDESVRRILGELQQHGDVYDAAYVGRLG
;
A
#
# COMPACT_ATOMS: atom_id res chain seq x y z
N MET A 1 -13.46 -6.01 -24.19
CA MET A 1 -12.28 -5.11 -24.18
C MET A 1 -11.88 -4.87 -22.74
N ALA A 2 -10.60 -5.03 -22.40
CA ALA A 2 -10.07 -4.63 -21.10
C ALA A 2 -9.98 -3.10 -21.03
N ALA A 3 -11.11 -2.44 -20.78
CA ALA A 3 -11.18 -0.97 -20.66
C ALA A 3 -10.17 -0.42 -19.63
N TRP A 4 -9.83 -1.21 -18.61
CA TRP A 4 -8.87 -0.89 -17.56
C TRP A 4 -7.42 -0.76 -18.08
N ALA A 5 -6.99 -1.60 -19.02
CA ALA A 5 -5.63 -1.57 -19.58
C ALA A 5 -5.49 -0.49 -20.65
N HIS A 6 -6.55 -0.24 -21.43
CA HIS A 6 -6.51 0.74 -22.52
C HIS A 6 -6.80 2.18 -22.05
N GLY A 7 -7.35 2.35 -20.84
CA GLY A 7 -8.01 3.59 -20.43
C GLY A 7 -7.12 4.66 -19.81
N GLY A 8 -5.85 4.40 -19.48
CA GLY A 8 -4.98 5.40 -18.81
C GLY A 8 -5.53 5.93 -17.48
N SER A 9 -6.62 5.35 -16.98
CA SER A 9 -7.40 5.86 -15.87
C SER A 9 -6.71 5.61 -14.54
N TYR A 10 -5.69 4.76 -14.43
CA TYR A 10 -4.85 4.71 -13.23
C TYR A 10 -3.49 5.38 -13.43
N GLY A 11 -3.17 5.83 -14.65
CA GLY A 11 -1.86 6.42 -14.98
C GLY A 11 -0.71 5.44 -14.74
N ASP A 12 0.37 5.93 -14.12
CA ASP A 12 1.55 5.19 -13.67
C ASP A 12 1.40 4.60 -12.26
N ARG A 13 0.27 4.84 -11.59
CA ARG A 13 0.01 4.42 -10.20
C ARG A 13 -0.25 2.93 -10.05
N VAL A 14 -0.62 2.24 -11.12
CA VAL A 14 -0.85 0.81 -11.14
C VAL A 14 -0.03 0.19 -12.27
N ARG A 15 0.75 -0.83 -11.93
CA ARG A 15 1.43 -1.69 -12.90
C ARG A 15 0.74 -3.03 -12.90
N PHE A 16 0.40 -3.53 -14.07
CA PHE A 16 -0.08 -4.89 -14.23
C PHE A 16 1.09 -5.77 -14.64
N LEU A 17 1.25 -6.90 -13.95
CA LEU A 17 2.23 -7.94 -14.28
C LEU A 17 1.47 -9.23 -14.53
N MET A 18 1.57 -9.75 -15.75
CA MET A 18 1.09 -11.09 -16.04
C MET A 18 2.22 -12.08 -15.76
N LEU A 19 1.93 -13.14 -15.02
CA LEU A 19 2.85 -14.24 -14.75
C LEU A 19 2.22 -15.55 -15.23
N CYS A 20 2.77 -16.15 -16.28
CA CYS A 20 2.37 -17.47 -16.75
C CYS A 20 3.23 -18.57 -16.10
N VAL A 21 2.64 -19.75 -15.89
CA VAL A 21 3.36 -20.95 -15.38
C VAL A 21 4.18 -21.66 -16.46
N GLU A 22 4.00 -21.30 -17.73
CA GLU A 22 4.85 -21.77 -18.81
C GLU A 22 6.22 -21.08 -18.73
N THR A 23 7.28 -21.86 -18.93
CA THR A 23 8.66 -21.35 -18.82
C THR A 23 9.35 -21.25 -20.18
N GLY A 24 10.44 -20.48 -20.25
CA GLY A 24 11.31 -20.37 -21.41
C GLY A 24 10.58 -19.89 -22.67
N ALA A 25 10.84 -20.54 -23.82
CA ALA A 25 10.26 -20.13 -25.09
C ALA A 25 8.72 -20.24 -25.14
N SER A 26 8.12 -21.18 -24.41
CA SER A 26 6.67 -21.31 -24.31
C SER A 26 6.07 -20.17 -23.50
N GLY A 27 6.65 -19.87 -22.32
CA GLY A 27 6.26 -18.72 -21.50
C GLY A 27 6.31 -17.40 -22.28
N LEU A 28 7.38 -17.17 -23.04
CA LEU A 28 7.52 -15.98 -23.89
C LEU A 28 6.43 -15.90 -24.98
N ARG A 29 6.06 -17.02 -25.60
CA ARG A 29 4.97 -17.05 -26.61
C ARG A 29 3.63 -16.73 -25.98
N THR A 30 3.34 -17.32 -24.83
CA THR A 30 2.06 -17.12 -24.11
C THR A 30 1.94 -15.69 -23.60
N ALA A 31 3.01 -15.13 -23.02
CA ALA A 31 3.07 -13.72 -22.67
C ALA A 31 2.76 -12.84 -23.89
N LYS A 32 3.48 -13.02 -25.01
CA LYS A 32 3.24 -12.24 -26.25
C LYS A 32 1.81 -12.37 -26.79
N ALA A 33 1.26 -13.57 -26.80
CA ALA A 33 -0.10 -13.84 -27.28
C ALA A 33 -1.14 -13.10 -26.42
N PHE A 34 -1.02 -13.19 -25.10
CA PHE A 34 -1.89 -12.49 -24.17
C PHE A 34 -1.77 -10.96 -24.29
N GLY A 35 -0.54 -10.45 -24.40
CA GLY A 35 -0.29 -9.02 -24.61
C GLY A 35 -1.01 -8.48 -25.85
N LYS A 36 -1.01 -9.26 -26.95
CA LYS A 36 -1.72 -8.93 -28.18
C LYS A 36 -3.24 -9.03 -28.03
N GLU A 37 -3.74 -10.10 -27.42
CA GLU A 37 -5.17 -10.34 -27.20
C GLU A 37 -5.82 -9.21 -26.40
N PHE A 38 -5.18 -8.80 -25.30
CA PHE A 38 -5.69 -7.76 -24.40
C PHE A 38 -5.27 -6.35 -24.79
N ARG A 39 -4.47 -6.19 -25.86
CA ARG A 39 -3.94 -4.90 -26.33
C ARG A 39 -3.32 -4.10 -25.18
N LEU A 40 -2.43 -4.76 -24.43
CA LEU A 40 -1.83 -4.17 -23.24
C LEU A 40 -1.04 -2.90 -23.60
N PRO A 41 -1.19 -1.80 -22.84
CA PRO A 41 -0.46 -0.57 -23.08
C PRO A 41 1.03 -0.77 -22.74
N ALA A 42 1.89 0.12 -23.25
CA ALA A 42 3.33 0.08 -22.98
C ALA A 42 3.69 0.20 -21.48
N THR A 43 2.78 0.71 -20.65
CA THR A 43 2.94 0.82 -19.19
C THR A 43 2.76 -0.50 -18.44
N VAL A 44 2.27 -1.54 -19.12
CA VAL A 44 2.05 -2.87 -18.54
C VAL A 44 3.23 -3.78 -18.90
N VAL A 45 3.94 -4.26 -17.88
CA VAL A 45 5.07 -5.16 -18.06
C VAL A 45 4.53 -6.58 -18.12
N ASN A 46 4.69 -7.23 -19.26
CA ASN A 46 4.27 -8.60 -19.46
C ASN A 46 5.45 -9.55 -19.21
N GLY A 47 5.44 -10.20 -18.05
CA GLY A 47 6.54 -11.05 -17.58
C GLY A 47 6.38 -12.51 -17.97
N TYR A 48 7.48 -13.24 -18.02
CA TYR A 48 7.49 -14.70 -18.10
C TYR A 48 8.65 -15.23 -17.25
N ILE A 49 8.56 -16.50 -16.87
CA ILE A 49 9.59 -17.18 -16.08
C ILE A 49 10.51 -17.92 -17.06
N GLU A 50 11.82 -17.69 -17.00
CA GLU A 50 12.75 -18.28 -17.97
C GLU A 50 12.97 -19.77 -17.70
N SER A 51 13.17 -20.15 -16.44
CA SER A 51 13.48 -21.51 -16.03
C SER A 51 12.52 -22.04 -14.96
N LYS A 52 12.30 -23.37 -14.94
CA LYS A 52 11.47 -24.01 -13.89
C LYS A 52 12.02 -23.80 -12.47
N SER A 53 13.33 -23.62 -12.33
CA SER A 53 13.98 -23.33 -11.04
C SER A 53 13.56 -21.99 -10.44
N GLU A 54 13.09 -21.06 -11.27
CA GLU A 54 12.61 -19.74 -10.84
C GLU A 54 11.11 -19.73 -10.56
N LEU A 55 10.41 -20.85 -10.76
CA LEU A 55 9.00 -20.93 -10.42
C LEU A 55 8.81 -20.67 -8.91
N PRO A 56 7.86 -19.80 -8.54
CA PRO A 56 7.56 -19.57 -7.15
C PRO A 56 7.16 -20.88 -6.47
N ARG A 57 7.78 -21.19 -5.33
CA ARG A 57 7.52 -22.42 -4.56
C ARG A 57 6.21 -22.37 -3.77
N PHE A 58 5.57 -21.20 -3.72
CA PHE A 58 4.34 -20.96 -2.99
C PHE A 58 3.10 -21.18 -3.88
N GLY A 59 2.85 -22.44 -4.23
CA GLY A 59 1.61 -22.88 -4.91
C GLY A 59 1.33 -22.23 -6.27
N GLN A 60 0.18 -22.58 -6.88
CA GLN A 60 -0.25 -22.01 -8.15
C GLN A 60 -0.93 -20.65 -7.92
N LEU A 61 -0.24 -19.55 -8.27
CA LEU A 61 -0.74 -18.18 -8.09
C LEU A 61 -1.63 -17.65 -9.23
N GLY A 62 -1.80 -18.42 -10.30
CA GLY A 62 -2.04 -17.80 -11.61
C GLY A 62 -3.31 -18.20 -12.36
N CYS A 63 -4.18 -19.03 -11.79
CA CYS A 63 -5.39 -19.50 -12.51
C CYS A 63 -6.69 -19.19 -11.77
N GLY A 64 -6.62 -18.75 -10.51
CA GLY A 64 -7.76 -18.54 -9.63
C GLY A 64 -8.10 -17.08 -9.34
N GLY A 65 -7.42 -16.10 -9.93
CA GLY A 65 -7.64 -14.67 -9.65
C GLY A 65 -6.37 -13.85 -9.86
N PHE A 66 -6.43 -12.55 -9.63
CA PHE A 66 -5.27 -11.67 -9.65
C PHE A 66 -4.59 -11.65 -8.29
N VAL A 67 -3.26 -11.53 -8.31
CA VAL A 67 -2.49 -11.10 -7.15
C VAL A 67 -2.40 -9.57 -7.23
N VAL A 68 -2.77 -8.88 -6.16
CA VAL A 68 -2.62 -7.43 -6.06
C VAL A 68 -1.56 -7.15 -5.01
N LEU A 69 -0.47 -6.53 -5.45
CA LEU A 69 0.60 -6.07 -4.59
C LEU A 69 0.46 -4.57 -4.38
N GLY A 70 0.65 -4.13 -3.14
CA GLY A 70 0.72 -2.71 -2.83
C GLY A 70 2.11 -2.13 -3.08
N ARG A 71 2.28 -0.84 -2.80
CA ARG A 71 3.46 -0.06 -3.22
C ARG A 71 4.76 -0.51 -2.55
N HIS A 72 4.68 -1.22 -1.43
CA HIS A 72 5.83 -1.72 -0.68
C HIS A 72 6.12 -3.20 -0.94
N GLY A 73 5.27 -3.89 -1.71
CA GLY A 73 5.38 -5.30 -2.05
C GLY A 73 4.52 -6.21 -1.17
N GLU A 74 3.62 -5.64 -0.39
CA GLU A 74 2.61 -6.35 0.39
C GLU A 74 1.52 -6.96 -0.48
N PHE A 75 1.02 -8.13 -0.07
CA PHE A 75 -0.11 -8.76 -0.71
C PHE A 75 -1.41 -8.11 -0.22
N VAL A 76 -1.89 -7.11 -0.95
CA VAL A 76 -3.23 -6.55 -0.77
C VAL A 76 -4.30 -7.61 -1.04
N ALA A 77 -4.08 -8.45 -2.06
CA ALA A 77 -4.88 -9.65 -2.29
C ALA A 77 -3.98 -10.75 -2.87
N ALA A 78 -3.91 -11.89 -2.19
CA ALA A 78 -3.24 -13.09 -2.72
C ALA A 78 -4.04 -13.76 -3.84
N ARG A 79 -5.35 -13.50 -3.90
CA ARG A 79 -6.26 -13.99 -4.96
C ARG A 79 -7.54 -13.15 -4.97
N THR A 80 -7.83 -12.46 -6.07
CA THR A 80 -9.12 -11.77 -6.24
C THR A 80 -10.26 -12.75 -6.53
N VAL A 81 -11.46 -12.43 -6.04
CA VAL A 81 -12.70 -13.13 -6.35
C VAL A 81 -13.67 -12.13 -7.01
N PRO A 82 -14.25 -12.45 -8.18
CA PRO A 82 -14.14 -13.72 -8.92
C PRO A 82 -12.80 -13.87 -9.65
N SER A 83 -12.47 -15.11 -10.01
CA SER A 83 -11.28 -15.41 -10.79
C SER A 83 -11.45 -15.03 -12.26
N TYR A 84 -10.33 -14.74 -12.92
CA TYR A 84 -10.34 -14.50 -14.36
C TYR A 84 -10.80 -15.75 -15.15
N LEU A 85 -10.36 -16.95 -14.77
CA LEU A 85 -10.78 -18.17 -15.47
C LEU A 85 -12.27 -18.50 -15.29
N ASP A 86 -12.89 -18.10 -14.17
CA ASP A 86 -14.30 -18.37 -13.91
C ASP A 86 -15.23 -17.32 -14.55
N ARG A 87 -14.85 -16.04 -14.51
CA ARG A 87 -15.76 -14.91 -14.83
C ARG A 87 -15.17 -13.87 -15.79
N GLY A 88 -14.00 -14.12 -16.37
CA GLY A 88 -13.37 -13.28 -17.39
C GLY A 88 -13.26 -11.82 -16.98
N ALA A 89 -13.91 -10.92 -17.74
CA ALA A 89 -13.85 -9.48 -17.53
C ALA A 89 -14.33 -9.02 -16.13
N LEU A 90 -15.23 -9.77 -15.47
CA LEU A 90 -15.70 -9.42 -14.13
C LEU A 90 -14.60 -9.50 -13.06
N ALA A 91 -13.58 -10.33 -13.26
CA ALA A 91 -12.45 -10.41 -12.36
C ALA A 91 -11.66 -9.09 -12.32
N PHE A 92 -11.59 -8.36 -13.45
CA PHE A 92 -10.98 -7.04 -13.49
C PHE A 92 -11.82 -5.99 -12.78
N ALA A 93 -13.15 -6.04 -12.89
CA ALA A 93 -14.02 -5.13 -12.14
C ALA A 93 -13.86 -5.29 -10.62
N ALA A 94 -13.64 -6.52 -10.13
CA ALA A 94 -13.33 -6.75 -8.72
C ALA A 94 -11.98 -6.16 -8.30
N VAL A 95 -10.95 -6.21 -9.15
CA VAL A 95 -9.67 -5.54 -8.91
C VAL A 95 -9.87 -4.02 -8.86
N GLU A 96 -10.67 -3.46 -9.76
CA GLU A 96 -10.96 -2.02 -9.76
C GLU A 96 -11.67 -1.57 -8.49
N ALA A 97 -12.63 -2.35 -8.00
CA ALA A 97 -13.32 -2.08 -6.73
C ALA A 97 -12.35 -2.15 -5.54
N LEU A 98 -11.46 -3.14 -5.53
CA LEU A 98 -10.40 -3.26 -4.54
C LEU A 98 -9.48 -2.03 -4.56
N LEU A 99 -8.99 -1.63 -5.74
CA LEU A 99 -8.15 -0.44 -5.90
C LEU A 99 -8.86 0.85 -5.45
N ALA A 100 -10.17 0.99 -5.72
CA ALA A 100 -10.96 2.12 -5.25
C ALA A 100 -11.09 2.14 -3.72
N GLY A 101 -11.27 0.98 -3.09
CA GLY A 101 -11.27 0.83 -1.63
C GLY A 101 -9.94 1.23 -0.97
N LEU A 102 -8.83 1.02 -1.69
CA LEU A 102 -7.48 1.46 -1.26
C LEU A 102 -7.20 2.94 -1.57
N GLY A 103 -8.19 3.68 -2.06
CA GLY A 103 -8.04 5.10 -2.39
C GLY A 103 -7.24 5.38 -3.67
N VAL A 104 -6.97 4.38 -4.51
CA VAL A 104 -6.29 4.58 -5.79
C VAL A 104 -7.25 5.27 -6.76
N GLN A 105 -7.14 6.59 -6.86
CA GLN A 105 -8.02 7.42 -7.67
C GLN A 105 -7.81 7.18 -9.17
N ARG A 106 -8.90 7.30 -9.94
CA ARG A 106 -8.80 7.31 -11.40
C ARG A 106 -8.37 8.70 -11.91
N SER A 107 -7.43 8.76 -12.83
CA SER A 107 -7.13 9.93 -13.67
C SER A 107 -8.38 10.25 -14.47
N THR A 108 -8.96 11.43 -14.27
CA THR A 108 -9.94 11.98 -15.21
C THR A 108 -9.23 12.24 -16.54
N PRO A 109 -9.76 11.78 -17.69
CA PRO A 109 -9.23 12.22 -18.97
C PRO A 109 -9.35 13.74 -19.04
N ALA A 110 -8.28 14.42 -19.45
CA ALA A 110 -8.29 15.85 -19.68
C ALA A 110 -9.18 16.17 -20.89
N THR A 111 -10.48 16.32 -20.68
CA THR A 111 -11.36 17.04 -21.62
C THR A 111 -11.24 18.53 -21.29
N GLY A 112 -10.66 19.29 -22.21
CA GLY A 112 -10.46 20.72 -22.06
C GLY A 112 -11.78 21.50 -22.00
N GLY A 113 -11.74 22.58 -21.22
CA GLY A 113 -12.56 23.78 -21.39
C GLY A 113 -13.95 23.78 -20.75
N GLY A 114 -14.15 24.65 -19.77
CA GLY A 114 -15.48 25.12 -19.35
C GLY A 114 -15.59 25.35 -17.86
N GLY A 115 -15.44 26.61 -17.44
CA GLY A 115 -15.60 27.01 -16.03
C GLY A 115 -17.02 26.85 -15.52
N GLY A 116 -17.14 26.67 -14.22
CA GLY A 116 -18.41 26.65 -13.49
C GLY A 116 -18.14 26.32 -12.04
N GLY A 117 -18.14 27.34 -11.18
CA GLY A 117 -17.97 27.18 -9.75
C GLY A 117 -19.09 26.35 -9.14
N SER A 118 -18.72 25.55 -8.13
CA SER A 118 -19.65 25.04 -7.13
C SER A 118 -18.89 24.87 -5.83
N GLU A 119 -19.06 25.90 -5.02
CA GLU A 119 -19.15 25.93 -3.56
C GLU A 119 -19.02 24.59 -2.80
N GLY A 120 -18.08 24.62 -1.85
CA GLY A 120 -18.25 24.17 -0.47
C GLY A 120 -19.04 22.89 -0.24
N LYS A 121 -18.34 21.75 -0.21
CA LYS A 121 -18.76 20.61 0.62
C LYS A 121 -17.72 20.38 1.70
N GLY A 122 -18.17 20.58 2.95
CA GLY A 122 -17.39 20.45 4.17
C GLY A 122 -16.64 19.14 4.22
N GLY A 123 -15.39 19.23 4.69
CA GLY A 123 -14.53 18.08 4.90
C GLY A 123 -15.24 17.05 5.76
N ALA A 124 -15.43 15.86 5.20
CA ALA A 124 -15.70 14.68 6.01
C ALA A 124 -14.58 14.60 7.04
N ALA A 125 -14.92 14.72 8.32
CA ALA A 125 -13.96 14.53 9.39
C ALA A 125 -13.31 13.14 9.18
N ALA A 126 -12.02 13.14 8.88
CA ALA A 126 -11.28 11.90 8.67
C ALA A 126 -11.41 11.04 9.93
N ALA A 127 -11.77 9.76 9.77
CA ALA A 127 -11.98 8.83 10.87
C ALA A 127 -10.74 8.78 11.80
N PRO A 128 -10.94 8.52 13.11
CA PRO A 128 -9.81 8.27 14.02
C PRO A 128 -8.99 7.07 13.54
N LEU A 129 -7.69 7.08 13.81
CA LEU A 129 -6.83 5.92 13.58
C LEU A 129 -7.25 4.79 14.54
N LEU A 130 -7.46 3.60 14.01
CA LEU A 130 -7.86 2.42 14.77
C LEU A 130 -6.95 1.25 14.40
N LEU A 131 -5.87 1.07 15.15
CA LEU A 131 -5.03 -0.12 15.02
C LEU A 131 -5.67 -1.25 15.84
N ALA A 132 -6.00 -2.35 15.18
CA ALA A 132 -6.66 -3.48 15.83
C ALA A 132 -5.75 -4.15 16.87
N ALA A 133 -6.36 -4.75 17.89
CA ALA A 133 -5.63 -5.59 18.83
C ALA A 133 -5.09 -6.84 18.11
N VAL A 134 -3.83 -7.17 18.39
CA VAL A 134 -3.08 -8.29 17.82
C VAL A 134 -2.94 -9.45 18.80
N ALA A 135 -3.63 -9.37 19.95
CA ALA A 135 -3.59 -10.34 21.03
C ALA A 135 -2.19 -10.49 21.66
N HIS A 136 -1.42 -9.40 21.67
CA HIS A 136 -0.15 -9.30 22.39
C HIS A 136 -0.19 -8.03 23.24
N ALA A 137 -0.34 -8.19 24.56
CA ALA A 137 -0.74 -7.11 25.46
C ALA A 137 0.16 -5.86 25.43
N GLN A 138 1.45 -6.01 25.12
CA GLN A 138 2.33 -4.85 24.95
C GLN A 138 2.13 -4.16 23.59
N MET A 139 1.93 -4.92 22.51
CA MET A 139 1.67 -4.36 21.18
C MET A 139 0.31 -3.65 21.16
N ASP A 140 -0.70 -4.22 21.83
CA ASP A 140 -2.02 -3.60 21.96
C ASP A 140 -1.94 -2.23 22.67
N ARG A 141 -1.11 -2.11 23.72
CA ARG A 141 -0.87 -0.81 24.38
C ARG A 141 -0.13 0.18 23.50
N GLU A 142 0.81 -0.30 22.69
CA GLU A 142 1.53 0.55 21.73
C GLU A 142 0.58 1.05 20.63
N HIS A 143 -0.33 0.21 20.14
CA HIS A 143 -1.39 0.58 19.20
C HIS A 143 -2.32 1.65 19.77
N GLU A 144 -2.72 1.53 21.04
CA GLU A 144 -3.48 2.56 21.76
C GLU A 144 -2.70 3.89 21.84
N GLY A 145 -1.41 3.83 22.21
CA GLY A 145 -0.54 5.01 22.26
C GLY A 145 -0.40 5.71 20.91
N LEU A 146 -0.21 4.94 19.84
CA LEU A 146 -0.17 5.44 18.46
C LEU A 146 -1.48 6.08 18.03
N ALA A 147 -2.63 5.50 18.40
CA ALA A 147 -3.94 6.10 18.14
C ALA A 147 -4.09 7.46 18.85
N ASP A 148 -3.66 7.55 20.11
CA ASP A 148 -3.66 8.81 20.87
C ASP A 148 -2.72 9.87 20.25
N ALA A 149 -1.53 9.48 19.79
CA ALA A 149 -0.61 10.38 19.11
C ALA A 149 -1.13 10.83 17.74
N ALA A 150 -1.76 9.93 17.00
CA ALA A 150 -2.42 10.23 15.73
C ALA A 150 -3.57 11.21 15.92
N ASP A 151 -4.37 11.05 16.98
CA ASP A 151 -5.45 11.97 17.32
C ASP A 151 -4.93 13.36 17.72
N ALA A 152 -3.86 13.42 18.51
CA ALA A 152 -3.20 14.67 18.81
C ALA A 152 -2.68 15.37 17.54
N LEU A 153 -2.08 14.61 16.60
CA LEU A 153 -1.63 15.15 15.31
C LEU A 153 -2.79 15.65 14.46
N ARG A 154 -3.89 14.91 14.40
CA ARG A 154 -5.09 15.28 13.65
C ARG A 154 -5.71 16.57 14.17
N GLN A 155 -5.79 16.74 15.49
CA GLN A 155 -6.41 17.90 16.13
C GLN A 155 -5.51 19.14 16.08
N GLN A 156 -4.24 18.98 16.42
CA GLN A 156 -3.32 20.11 16.62
C GLN A 156 -2.55 20.47 15.35
N ARG A 157 -2.30 19.48 14.49
CA ARG A 157 -1.47 19.59 13.27
C ARG A 157 -0.14 20.28 13.54
N SER A 158 0.41 20.10 14.74
CA SER A 158 1.61 20.80 15.18
C SER A 158 2.86 19.95 14.91
N LEU A 159 4.00 20.58 14.65
CA LEU A 159 5.27 19.89 14.53
C LEU A 159 5.61 19.04 15.78
N ALA A 160 5.21 19.52 16.96
CA ALA A 160 5.37 18.76 18.21
C ALA A 160 4.55 17.46 18.20
N SER A 161 3.28 17.52 17.76
CA SER A 161 2.43 16.33 17.63
C SER A 161 2.95 15.35 16.56
N LEU A 162 3.50 15.83 15.45
CA LEU A 162 4.12 14.98 14.42
C LEU A 162 5.38 14.29 14.95
N ARG A 163 6.26 15.03 15.65
CA ARG A 163 7.46 14.46 16.28
C ARG A 163 7.11 13.42 17.35
N ARG A 164 6.03 13.63 18.10
CA ARG A 164 5.52 12.64 19.06
C ARG A 164 5.11 11.35 18.34
N LEU A 165 4.22 11.45 17.35
CA LEU A 165 3.79 10.28 16.57
C LEU A 165 4.96 9.53 15.93
N ARG A 166 5.90 10.28 15.33
CA ARG A 166 7.10 9.71 14.70
C ARG A 166 8.01 8.97 15.68
N ARG A 167 8.15 9.46 16.91
CA ARG A 167 8.91 8.76 17.96
C ARG A 167 8.19 7.48 18.38
N GLU A 168 6.91 7.57 18.70
CA GLU A 168 6.12 6.40 19.15
C GLU A 168 6.07 5.33 18.05
N TRP A 169 5.95 5.73 16.78
CA TRP A 169 6.03 4.81 15.64
C TRP A 169 7.40 4.14 15.53
N ALA A 170 8.50 4.89 15.68
CA ALA A 170 9.84 4.31 15.64
C ALA A 170 10.09 3.29 16.77
N GLU A 171 9.63 3.61 17.98
CA GLU A 171 9.74 2.73 19.15
C GLU A 171 8.91 1.45 18.95
N HIS A 172 7.68 1.59 18.47
CA HIS A 172 6.80 0.48 18.12
C HIS A 172 7.42 -0.44 17.05
N CYS A 173 7.87 0.11 15.92
CA CYS A 173 8.50 -0.68 14.86
C CYS A 173 9.73 -1.45 15.36
N ALA A 174 10.57 -0.83 16.20
CA ALA A 174 11.76 -1.48 16.74
C ALA A 174 11.39 -2.64 17.68
N HIS A 175 10.35 -2.46 18.50
CA HIS A 175 9.87 -3.52 19.39
C HIS A 175 9.23 -4.67 18.60
N GLU A 176 8.38 -4.37 17.63
CA GLU A 176 7.76 -5.37 16.76
C GLU A 176 8.78 -6.17 15.95
N GLU A 177 9.76 -5.50 15.35
CA GLU A 177 10.85 -6.16 14.63
C GLU A 177 11.69 -7.06 15.56
N ALA A 178 11.90 -6.65 16.81
CA ALA A 178 12.55 -7.49 17.81
C ALA A 178 11.71 -8.74 18.14
N LEU A 179 10.37 -8.63 18.20
CA LEU A 179 9.49 -9.79 18.35
C LEU A 179 9.56 -10.72 17.14
N PHE A 180 9.59 -10.18 15.91
CA PHE A 180 9.78 -10.98 14.71
C PHE A 180 11.11 -11.75 14.74
N GLU A 181 12.19 -11.08 15.12
CA GLU A 181 13.52 -11.68 15.27
C GLU A 181 13.54 -12.75 16.37
N GLN A 182 12.97 -12.46 17.54
CA GLN A 182 12.92 -13.38 18.68
C GLN A 182 12.19 -14.68 18.31
N HIS A 183 11.04 -14.57 17.67
CA HIS A 183 10.18 -15.72 17.35
C HIS A 183 10.42 -16.33 15.96
N ASP A 184 11.39 -15.82 15.19
CA ASP A 184 11.61 -16.13 13.77
C ASP A 184 10.30 -16.08 12.96
N PHE A 185 9.45 -15.09 13.28
CA PHE A 185 8.11 -15.00 12.71
C PHE A 185 8.19 -14.86 11.19
N ALA A 186 7.43 -15.70 10.47
CA ALA A 186 7.47 -15.81 9.01
C ALA A 186 8.90 -15.97 8.42
N GLY A 187 9.82 -16.53 9.20
CA GLY A 187 11.22 -16.73 8.81
C GLY A 187 12.07 -15.45 8.85
N HIS A 188 11.72 -14.46 9.69
CA HIS A 188 12.42 -13.18 9.81
C HIS A 188 13.94 -13.34 9.92
N ARG A 189 14.40 -14.20 10.82
CA ARG A 189 15.83 -14.47 11.06
C ARG A 189 16.38 -15.47 10.06
N SER A 190 15.61 -16.51 9.72
CA SER A 190 16.10 -17.64 8.91
C SER A 190 16.08 -17.43 7.39
N ARG A 191 15.32 -16.45 6.88
CA ARG A 191 15.10 -16.24 5.44
C ARG A 191 15.54 -14.89 4.91
N GLY A 192 15.99 -13.96 5.76
CA GLY A 192 16.49 -12.64 5.34
C GLY A 192 15.49 -11.92 4.44
N ASP A 193 15.94 -11.48 3.25
CA ASP A 193 15.09 -10.75 2.28
C ASP A 193 13.89 -11.55 1.74
N LEU A 194 13.88 -12.87 1.92
CA LEU A 194 12.76 -13.75 1.54
C LEU A 194 11.79 -14.01 2.70
N ALA A 195 12.00 -13.37 3.86
CA ALA A 195 11.10 -13.48 4.99
C ALA A 195 9.73 -12.85 4.68
N GLY A 196 8.66 -13.43 5.25
CA GLY A 196 7.32 -12.86 5.10
C GLY A 196 7.17 -11.48 5.73
N THR A 197 8.07 -11.11 6.65
CA THR A 197 8.17 -9.81 7.32
C THR A 197 8.95 -8.78 6.49
N ALA A 198 9.61 -9.13 5.39
CA ALA A 198 10.49 -8.20 4.67
C ALA A 198 9.72 -6.99 4.12
N SER A 199 8.51 -7.19 3.58
CA SER A 199 7.64 -6.10 3.11
C SER A 199 7.05 -5.28 4.27
N HIS A 200 6.83 -5.90 5.43
CA HIS A 200 6.38 -5.25 6.67
C HIS A 200 7.42 -4.23 7.15
N VAL A 201 8.65 -4.70 7.35
CA VAL A 201 9.79 -3.87 7.78
C VAL A 201 10.09 -2.76 6.77
N LYS A 202 9.94 -3.06 5.47
CA LYS A 202 10.08 -2.03 4.44
C LYS A 202 9.00 -0.94 4.56
N HIS A 203 7.78 -1.31 4.94
CA HIS A 203 6.70 -0.35 5.17
C HIS A 203 6.96 0.52 6.41
N HIS A 204 7.47 -0.04 7.52
CA HIS A 204 7.93 0.75 8.67
C HIS A 204 8.87 1.88 8.27
N ARG A 205 9.93 1.52 7.54
CA ARG A 205 10.95 2.46 7.08
C ARG A 205 10.36 3.53 6.16
N ALA A 206 9.41 3.16 5.30
CA ALA A 206 8.75 4.11 4.40
C ALA A 206 7.86 5.11 5.16
N LEU A 207 7.11 4.64 6.17
CA LEU A 207 6.30 5.48 7.06
C LEU A 207 7.18 6.44 7.89
N LEU A 208 8.29 5.95 8.44
CA LEU A 208 9.27 6.79 9.14
C LEU A 208 9.86 7.86 8.22
N ALA A 209 10.30 7.49 7.02
CA ALA A 209 10.83 8.44 6.04
C ALA A 209 9.76 9.48 5.61
N SER A 210 8.50 9.06 5.50
CA SER A 210 7.35 9.91 5.21
C SER A 210 7.12 10.96 6.32
N MET A 211 7.22 10.56 7.58
CA MET A 211 7.13 11.46 8.73
C MET A 211 8.35 12.39 8.83
N ASP A 212 9.56 11.87 8.57
CA ASP A 212 10.80 12.64 8.57
C ASP A 212 10.79 13.74 7.51
N ALA A 213 10.33 13.42 6.29
CA ALA A 213 10.15 14.41 5.24
C ALA A 213 9.16 15.51 5.65
N ALA A 214 8.06 15.15 6.33
CA ALA A 214 7.10 16.12 6.83
C ALA A 214 7.68 17.00 7.97
N VAL A 215 8.50 16.44 8.86
CA VAL A 215 9.23 17.19 9.89
C VAL A 215 10.21 18.17 9.24
N GLN A 216 11.07 17.70 8.35
CA GLN A 216 12.07 18.51 7.67
C GLN A 216 11.41 19.64 6.87
N SER A 217 10.36 19.33 6.11
CA SER A 217 9.64 20.32 5.32
C SER A 217 8.98 21.42 6.18
N CYS A 218 8.71 21.11 7.44
CA CYS A 218 8.20 22.05 8.42
C CYS A 218 9.27 22.93 9.07
N GLU A 219 10.49 22.41 9.20
CA GLU A 219 11.66 23.14 9.72
C GLU A 219 12.24 24.10 8.67
N GLU A 220 12.26 23.68 7.41
CA GLU A 220 12.83 24.44 6.28
C GLU A 220 11.88 25.51 5.71
N GLY A 221 10.62 25.57 6.19
CA GLY A 221 9.64 26.56 5.75
C GLY A 221 9.17 26.37 4.30
N ALA A 222 9.11 25.14 3.81
CA ALA A 222 8.72 24.83 2.44
C ALA A 222 7.25 25.20 2.15
N GLU A 223 6.95 25.53 0.88
CA GLU A 223 5.59 25.89 0.45
C GLU A 223 4.56 24.79 0.78
N CYS A 224 3.45 25.17 1.41
CA CYS A 224 2.32 24.30 1.79
C CYS A 224 1.81 23.43 0.62
N SER A 225 1.84 23.95 -0.61
CA SER A 225 1.40 23.27 -1.84
C SER A 225 2.25 22.07 -2.25
N ARG A 226 3.44 21.89 -1.67
CA ARG A 226 4.35 20.77 -1.93
C ARG A 226 4.50 19.82 -0.73
N GLY A 227 3.55 19.86 0.20
CA GLY A 227 3.57 19.03 1.41
C GLY A 227 4.27 19.68 2.62
N GLY A 228 4.68 20.94 2.49
CA GLY A 228 5.29 21.71 3.58
C GLY A 228 4.32 22.24 4.62
N CYS A 229 4.88 22.83 5.68
CA CYS A 229 4.09 23.45 6.73
C CYS A 229 3.33 24.67 6.19
N CYS A 230 2.03 24.76 6.47
CA CYS A 230 1.19 25.86 5.97
C CYS A 230 1.37 27.17 6.75
N ALA A 231 2.02 27.07 7.91
CA ALA A 231 2.64 28.15 8.69
C ALA A 231 3.80 27.51 9.50
N PRO A 232 4.79 28.27 10.00
CA PRO A 232 5.87 27.70 10.81
C PRO A 232 5.34 26.79 11.92
N GLY A 233 5.74 25.52 11.90
CA GLY A 233 5.31 24.52 12.88
C GLY A 233 3.88 23.96 12.71
N LEU A 234 3.14 24.35 11.67
CA LEU A 234 1.81 23.84 11.34
C LEU A 234 1.84 22.89 10.12
N VAL A 235 1.77 21.59 10.39
CA VAL A 235 1.80 20.51 9.38
C VAL A 235 0.59 20.63 8.45
N SER A 236 0.80 20.42 7.15
CA SER A 236 -0.28 20.44 6.17
C SER A 236 -1.31 19.33 6.44
N ASP A 237 -2.56 19.63 6.13
CA ASP A 237 -3.69 18.72 6.27
C ASP A 237 -3.53 17.50 5.36
N GLU A 238 -2.95 17.71 4.18
CA GLU A 238 -2.60 16.65 3.24
C GLU A 238 -1.56 15.69 3.82
N SER A 239 -0.47 16.21 4.40
CA SER A 239 0.56 15.38 5.03
C SER A 239 -0.01 14.59 6.20
N VAL A 240 -0.87 15.20 7.03
CA VAL A 240 -1.56 14.50 8.13
C VAL A 240 -2.45 13.38 7.59
N ARG A 241 -3.33 13.64 6.61
CA ARG A 241 -4.19 12.61 6.03
C ARG A 241 -3.39 11.47 5.41
N ARG A 242 -2.30 11.77 4.70
CA ARG A 242 -1.44 10.77 4.08
C ARG A 242 -0.77 9.87 5.12
N ILE A 243 -0.15 10.46 6.15
CA ILE A 243 0.53 9.71 7.22
C ILE A 243 -0.46 8.83 7.98
N LEU A 244 -1.60 9.39 8.40
CA LEU A 244 -2.60 8.63 9.15
C LEU A 244 -3.27 7.54 8.31
N GLY A 245 -3.49 7.78 7.01
CA GLY A 245 -3.98 6.76 6.10
C GLY A 245 -2.99 5.62 5.88
N GLU A 246 -1.69 5.92 5.72
CA GLU A 246 -0.64 4.90 5.61
C GLU A 246 -0.50 4.08 6.91
N LEU A 247 -0.65 4.70 8.09
CA LEU A 247 -0.66 4.00 9.37
C LEU A 247 -1.87 3.05 9.51
N GLN A 248 -3.07 3.52 9.16
CA GLN A 248 -4.27 2.67 9.20
C GLN A 248 -4.10 1.46 8.27
N GLN A 249 -3.61 1.70 7.04
CA GLN A 249 -3.33 0.64 6.10
C GLN A 249 -2.26 -0.34 6.63
N HIS A 250 -1.27 0.16 7.39
CA HIS A 250 -0.28 -0.69 8.03
C HIS A 250 -0.97 -1.71 8.95
N GLY A 251 -1.80 -1.24 9.89
CA GLY A 251 -2.54 -2.10 10.80
C GLY A 251 -3.45 -3.11 10.10
N ASP A 252 -4.20 -2.65 9.09
CA ASP A 252 -5.19 -3.47 8.40
C ASP A 252 -4.57 -4.59 7.56
N VAL A 253 -3.38 -4.35 6.99
CA VAL A 253 -2.74 -5.27 6.03
C VAL A 253 -1.64 -6.11 6.68
N TYR A 254 -0.83 -5.48 7.52
CA TYR A 254 0.39 -6.08 8.05
C TYR A 254 0.16 -6.62 9.46
N ASP A 255 -0.31 -5.78 10.38
CA ASP A 255 -0.45 -6.19 11.79
C ASP A 255 -1.52 -7.28 11.97
N ALA A 256 -2.61 -7.13 11.22
CA ALA A 256 -3.67 -8.14 11.12
C ALA A 256 -3.15 -9.54 10.74
N ALA A 257 -2.01 -9.65 10.04
CA ALA A 257 -1.48 -10.92 9.55
C ALA A 257 -0.90 -11.82 10.66
N TYR A 258 -0.56 -11.24 11.81
CA TYR A 258 0.03 -11.98 12.94
C TYR A 258 -0.82 -12.00 14.20
N VAL A 259 -2.08 -11.54 14.14
CA VAL A 259 -3.01 -11.58 15.30
C VAL A 259 -3.01 -12.97 15.95
N GLY A 260 -2.63 -13.02 17.23
CA GLY A 260 -2.54 -14.26 18.03
C GLY A 260 -1.44 -15.23 17.58
N ARG A 261 -0.47 -14.77 16.78
CA ARG A 261 0.62 -15.58 16.20
C ARG A 261 2.01 -15.05 16.55
N LEU A 262 2.12 -13.83 17.06
CA LEU A 262 3.28 -13.39 17.82
C LEU A 262 3.22 -14.06 19.20
N GLY A 263 4.40 -14.44 19.72
CA GLY A 263 4.57 -15.39 20.84
C GLY A 263 3.80 -15.07 22.11
#